data_AF-A0A2V9UPI0-F1
#
_entry.id   AF-A0A2V9UPI0-F1
#
_cell.length_a   1.000
_cell.length_b   1.000
_cell.length_c   1.000
_cell.angle_alpha   90.00
_cell.angle_beta   90.00
_cell.angle_gamma   90.00
#
_symmetry.space_group_name_H-M   'P 1'
#
loop_
_entity.id
_entity.type
_entity.pdbx_description
1 polymer ?
#
loop_
_entity_poly.entity_id
_entity_poly.type
_entity_poly.pdbx_seq_one_letter_code
_entity_poly.pdbx_strand_id
1 'polypeptide(L)'
;MKATSARLSLTLVVCACVAFTAMNALAQLAPNQTNGFGNDQLVTFTYKQNFDCVDQPTMDLDFNGILAQSDPHEMQTPICQAVTEPTQDPSGKAIGNTAHLYVLIPMFSVDNDQNPNDAMSCPNGGRPTELCGAKLGMVLIHFFGAVPEAWKRKVNSAITTQCPDPNHRVPGTCTMHASSVDLSETLFALGKTGRPTAPVFVPTPNHSHIVDNGLVNSKTIWWEVRPVLVLQQSDWPTADGRSGISSSEKMDAAEAAGRAIEVGSNFFLFFRSRLDSMTGMVH
;
A
#
# COMPACT_ATOMS: atom_id res chain seq x y z
N MET A 1 -49.76 -13.68 66.22
CA MET A 1 -49.57 -12.70 65.13
C MET A 1 -48.11 -12.27 65.11
N LYS A 2 -47.63 -12.04 63.90
CA LYS A 2 -46.27 -11.90 63.37
C LYS A 2 -45.15 -11.36 64.27
N ALA A 3 -44.01 -12.02 64.11
CA ALA A 3 -42.73 -11.79 64.75
C ALA A 3 -41.89 -10.69 64.06
N THR A 4 -41.04 -10.08 64.89
CA THR A 4 -39.63 -9.66 64.68
C THR A 4 -39.27 -8.82 63.44
N SER A 5 -38.72 -7.61 63.55
CA SER A 5 -37.51 -7.10 64.25
C SER A 5 -36.38 -6.81 63.25
N ALA A 6 -35.68 -5.70 63.51
CA ALA A 6 -34.31 -5.34 63.12
C ALA A 6 -34.06 -4.51 61.85
N ARG A 7 -33.92 -3.20 62.09
CA ARG A 7 -32.71 -2.35 61.96
C ARG A 7 -32.01 -2.16 60.59
N LEU A 8 -31.81 -0.86 60.31
CA LEU A 8 -30.65 -0.20 59.69
C LEU A 8 -30.13 -0.75 58.34
N SER A 9 -30.20 0.08 57.29
CA SER A 9 -29.03 0.83 56.80
C SER A 9 -29.37 1.60 55.52
N LEU A 10 -28.88 2.84 55.47
CA LEU A 10 -28.88 3.76 54.35
C LEU A 10 -27.96 3.22 53.23
N THR A 11 -28.43 3.12 51.98
CA THR A 11 -27.52 3.00 50.83
C THR A 11 -28.13 3.64 49.57
N LEU A 12 -27.52 4.75 49.16
CA LEU A 12 -27.63 5.36 47.83
C LEU A 12 -27.25 4.33 46.76
N VAL A 13 -28.04 4.19 45.69
CA VAL A 13 -27.56 3.58 44.44
C VAL A 13 -27.81 4.56 43.30
N VAL A 14 -26.76 5.31 42.99
CA VAL A 14 -26.59 6.03 41.73
C VAL A 14 -26.05 5.02 40.73
N CYS A 15 -26.88 4.56 39.79
CA CYS A 15 -26.43 3.78 38.65
C CYS A 15 -25.69 4.69 37.66
N ALA A 16 -24.38 4.80 37.82
CA ALA A 16 -23.50 5.32 36.79
C ALA A 16 -23.28 4.23 35.72
N CYS A 17 -23.98 4.34 34.59
CA CYS A 17 -23.65 3.60 33.38
C CYS A 17 -22.37 4.21 32.77
N VAL A 18 -21.20 3.75 33.23
CA VAL A 18 -19.94 4.01 32.53
C VAL A 18 -19.87 3.03 31.36
N ALA A 19 -20.30 3.48 30.18
CA ALA A 19 -20.00 2.82 28.94
C ALA A 19 -18.49 2.92 28.70
N PHE A 20 -17.76 1.82 28.92
CA PHE A 20 -16.39 1.66 28.44
C PHE A 20 -16.40 1.65 26.91
N THR A 21 -16.29 2.82 26.30
CA THR A 21 -15.83 2.93 24.93
C THR A 21 -14.30 2.83 24.99
N ALA A 22 -13.78 1.62 24.85
CA ALA A 22 -12.37 1.42 24.55
C ALA A 22 -12.13 1.91 23.11
N MET A 23 -12.03 3.23 22.92
CA MET A 23 -11.39 3.77 21.73
C MET A 23 -9.91 3.41 21.87
N ASN A 24 -9.50 2.33 21.22
CA ASN A 24 -8.08 2.06 21.01
C ASN A 24 -7.54 3.23 20.17
N ALA A 25 -6.97 4.22 20.85
CA ALA A 25 -6.21 5.27 20.20
C ALA A 25 -4.98 4.59 19.60
N LEU A 26 -5.00 4.33 18.30
CA LEU A 26 -3.80 4.00 17.56
C LEU A 26 -2.81 5.16 17.78
N ALA A 27 -1.58 4.84 18.19
CA ALA A 27 -0.57 5.85 18.38
C ALA A 27 -0.38 6.64 17.07
N GLN A 28 -0.37 7.97 17.17
CA GLN A 28 -0.17 8.83 16.01
C GLN A 28 1.21 8.54 15.41
N LEU A 29 1.26 8.19 14.13
CA LEU A 29 2.50 7.96 13.40
C LEU A 29 3.31 9.25 13.27
N ALA A 30 4.63 9.14 13.36
CA ALA A 30 5.53 10.24 13.02
C ALA A 30 5.48 10.50 11.50
N PRO A 31 5.88 11.70 11.02
CA PRO A 31 5.79 12.05 9.60
C PRO A 31 6.49 11.05 8.66
N ASN A 32 7.60 10.44 9.11
CA ASN A 32 8.37 9.43 8.37
C ASN A 32 8.00 7.99 8.74
N GLN A 33 6.74 7.76 9.10
CA GLN A 33 6.22 6.43 9.44
C GLN A 33 4.92 6.14 8.71
N THR A 34 4.73 4.86 8.43
CA THR A 34 3.48 4.27 7.93
C THR A 34 3.27 2.96 8.68
N ASN A 35 2.05 2.42 8.62
CA ASN A 35 1.80 1.06 9.06
C ASN A 35 1.99 0.08 7.91
N GLY A 36 2.23 -1.17 8.28
CA GLY A 36 2.26 -2.34 7.44
C GLY A 36 1.64 -3.53 8.16
N PHE A 37 1.63 -4.68 7.49
CA PHE A 37 1.33 -5.96 8.10
C PHE A 37 2.53 -6.91 8.03
N GLY A 38 2.55 -7.88 8.92
CA GLY A 38 3.44 -9.03 8.85
C GLY A 38 3.12 -10.00 9.98
N ASN A 39 3.15 -11.30 9.72
CA ASN A 39 2.66 -12.32 10.66
C ASN A 39 1.25 -12.02 11.22
N ASP A 40 0.34 -11.50 10.40
CA ASP A 40 -1.03 -11.13 10.81
C ASP A 40 -1.09 -10.08 11.92
N GLN A 41 -0.04 -9.27 12.05
CA GLN A 41 0.05 -8.19 13.02
C GLN A 41 0.38 -6.88 12.33
N LEU A 42 -0.02 -5.78 12.98
CA LEU A 42 0.42 -4.45 12.59
C LEU A 42 1.91 -4.27 12.88
N VAL A 43 2.59 -3.68 11.93
CA VAL A 43 3.99 -3.26 12.04
C VAL A 43 4.09 -1.78 11.70
N THR A 44 4.95 -1.06 12.41
CA THR A 44 5.32 0.30 12.05
C THR A 44 6.57 0.28 11.18
N PHE A 45 6.49 0.92 10.02
CA PHE A 45 7.64 1.24 9.19
C PHE A 45 8.21 2.60 9.59
N THR A 46 9.53 2.70 9.67
CA THR A 46 10.21 3.98 9.88
C THR A 46 11.22 4.21 8.77
N TYR A 47 10.90 5.14 7.88
CA TYR A 47 11.73 5.49 6.73
C TYR A 47 12.96 6.28 7.15
N LYS A 48 14.10 6.00 6.51
CA LYS A 48 15.38 6.66 6.79
C LYS A 48 15.97 7.41 5.60
N GLN A 49 15.54 7.07 4.40
CA GLN A 49 15.91 7.74 3.16
C GLN A 49 14.68 7.79 2.26
N ASN A 50 14.79 8.54 1.16
CA ASN A 50 13.81 8.47 0.10
C ASN A 50 13.89 7.12 -0.61
N PHE A 51 12.88 6.83 -1.43
CA PHE A 51 12.89 5.69 -2.32
C PHE A 51 14.00 5.75 -3.37
N ASP A 52 14.22 4.63 -4.04
CA ASP A 52 15.05 4.54 -5.24
C ASP A 52 14.33 3.72 -6.32
N CYS A 53 14.60 4.06 -7.59
CA CYS A 53 14.11 3.31 -8.74
C CYS A 53 15.32 2.95 -9.60
N VAL A 54 15.74 1.69 -9.49
CA VAL A 54 17.02 1.23 -10.03
C VAL A 54 16.93 1.16 -11.55
N ASP A 55 17.86 1.83 -12.20
CA ASP A 55 18.07 1.81 -13.62
C ASP A 55 19.46 1.21 -13.92
N GLN A 56 19.48 0.08 -14.63
CA GLN A 56 20.72 -0.66 -14.90
C GLN A 56 21.29 -0.28 -16.27
N PRO A 57 22.62 -0.39 -16.49
CA PRO A 57 23.29 0.09 -17.71
C PRO A 57 22.66 -0.33 -19.05
N THR A 58 22.00 -1.49 -19.10
CA THR A 58 21.37 -2.05 -20.30
C THR A 58 19.85 -1.96 -20.32
N MET A 59 19.25 -1.19 -19.42
CA MET A 59 17.82 -0.88 -19.42
C MET A 59 17.55 0.33 -20.34
N ASP A 60 16.28 0.48 -20.71
CA ASP A 60 15.71 1.57 -21.50
C ASP A 60 14.26 1.73 -21.01
N LEU A 61 14.10 2.37 -19.86
CA LEU A 61 12.85 2.52 -19.13
C LEU A 61 11.97 3.64 -19.71
N ASP A 62 12.53 4.53 -20.54
CA ASP A 62 11.79 5.58 -21.24
C ASP A 62 11.41 5.21 -22.69
N PHE A 63 11.86 4.05 -23.17
CA PHE A 63 11.54 3.44 -24.47
C PHE A 63 12.05 4.22 -25.68
N ASN A 64 13.11 5.00 -25.54
CA ASN A 64 13.65 5.80 -26.64
C ASN A 64 14.67 5.05 -27.52
N GLY A 65 15.03 3.81 -27.14
CA GLY A 65 15.96 2.94 -27.86
C GLY A 65 17.43 3.19 -27.55
N ILE A 66 17.75 4.06 -26.60
CA ILE A 66 19.08 4.35 -26.09
C ILE A 66 19.17 3.72 -24.70
N LEU A 67 20.19 2.89 -24.46
CA LEU A 67 20.38 2.25 -23.16
C LEU A 67 20.84 3.28 -22.12
N ALA A 68 20.40 3.13 -20.87
CA ALA A 68 20.67 4.03 -19.75
C ALA A 68 22.15 4.45 -19.60
N GLN A 69 23.10 3.55 -19.83
CA GLN A 69 24.54 3.88 -19.78
C GLN A 69 25.01 4.92 -20.80
N SER A 70 24.18 5.20 -21.80
CA SER A 70 24.39 6.20 -22.86
C SER A 70 23.27 7.23 -22.91
N ASP A 71 22.30 7.16 -22.00
CA ASP A 71 21.19 8.11 -21.90
C ASP A 71 21.20 8.87 -20.55
N PRO A 72 21.92 10.00 -20.48
CA PRO A 72 21.92 10.81 -19.27
C PRO A 72 20.55 11.45 -18.96
N HIS A 73 19.60 11.48 -19.91
CA HIS A 73 18.29 12.09 -19.71
C HIS A 73 17.37 11.20 -18.87
N GLU A 74 17.37 9.88 -19.14
CA GLU A 74 16.65 8.86 -18.38
C GLU A 74 16.94 8.97 -16.87
N MET A 75 18.22 9.17 -16.53
CA MET A 75 18.69 9.27 -15.15
C MET A 75 18.27 10.56 -14.42
N GLN A 76 17.73 11.57 -15.12
CA GLN A 76 17.34 12.85 -14.48
C GLN A 76 16.02 12.75 -13.72
N THR A 77 15.14 11.82 -14.10
CA THR A 77 13.81 11.68 -13.50
C THR A 77 13.50 10.22 -13.21
N PRO A 78 13.47 9.77 -11.94
CA PRO A 78 13.37 8.35 -11.60
C PRO A 78 12.21 7.64 -12.30
N ILE A 79 12.41 6.47 -12.92
CA ILE A 79 11.30 5.73 -13.55
C ILE A 79 11.02 4.47 -12.74
N CYS A 80 9.95 4.52 -11.94
CA CYS A 80 9.53 3.42 -11.07
C CYS A 80 8.50 2.59 -11.81
N GLN A 81 8.89 1.43 -12.29
CA GLN A 81 8.14 0.59 -13.21
C GLN A 81 7.91 -0.79 -12.60
N ALA A 82 6.65 -1.20 -12.54
CA ALA A 82 6.28 -2.58 -12.21
C ALA A 82 6.53 -3.50 -13.40
N VAL A 83 6.72 -4.80 -13.16
CA VAL A 83 7.07 -5.84 -14.16
C VAL A 83 8.51 -5.73 -14.69
N THR A 84 9.31 -4.80 -14.16
CA THR A 84 10.71 -4.61 -14.53
C THR A 84 11.59 -4.87 -13.33
N GLU A 85 12.37 -5.95 -13.33
CA GLU A 85 13.19 -6.34 -12.18
C GLU A 85 14.69 -6.19 -12.49
N PRO A 86 15.44 -5.40 -11.70
CA PRO A 86 16.88 -5.26 -11.88
C PRO A 86 17.61 -6.49 -11.34
N THR A 87 18.83 -6.73 -11.81
CA THR A 87 19.66 -7.84 -11.30
C THR A 87 20.22 -7.57 -9.89
N GLN A 88 20.20 -6.31 -9.44
CA GLN A 88 20.76 -5.86 -8.17
C GLN A 88 19.92 -4.77 -7.50
N ASP A 89 19.96 -4.73 -6.17
CA ASP A 89 19.36 -3.67 -5.36
C ASP A 89 20.22 -2.39 -5.32
N PRO A 90 19.73 -1.28 -4.73
CA PRO A 90 20.47 -0.01 -4.64
C PRO A 90 21.82 -0.10 -3.90
N SER A 91 22.05 -1.16 -3.12
CA SER A 91 23.32 -1.40 -2.43
C SER A 91 24.30 -2.27 -3.23
N GLY A 92 23.92 -2.70 -4.44
CA GLY A 92 24.70 -3.58 -5.31
C GLY A 92 24.61 -5.06 -4.93
N LYS A 93 23.67 -5.46 -4.07
CA LYS A 93 23.44 -6.88 -3.77
C LYS A 93 22.58 -7.49 -4.86
N ALA A 94 22.79 -8.78 -5.13
CA ALA A 94 21.95 -9.52 -6.06
C ALA A 94 20.48 -9.52 -5.60
N ILE A 95 19.55 -9.27 -6.53
CA ILE A 95 18.13 -9.06 -6.23
C ILE A 95 17.49 -10.24 -5.49
N GLY A 96 17.87 -11.48 -5.82
CA GLY A 96 17.37 -12.68 -5.13
C GLY A 96 17.79 -12.81 -3.65
N ASN A 97 18.59 -11.88 -3.12
CA ASN A 97 18.92 -11.78 -1.69
C ASN A 97 18.31 -10.54 -1.02
N THR A 98 17.52 -9.76 -1.75
CA THR A 98 16.87 -8.55 -1.26
C THR A 98 15.56 -8.92 -0.58
N ALA A 99 15.23 -8.22 0.51
CA ALA A 99 13.99 -8.45 1.24
C ALA A 99 12.80 -7.88 0.45
N HIS A 100 11.64 -8.52 0.54
CA HIS A 100 10.45 -8.09 -0.18
C HIS A 100 9.50 -7.30 0.71
N LEU A 101 9.00 -6.20 0.16
CA LEU A 101 7.83 -5.48 0.62
C LEU A 101 6.71 -5.71 -0.39
N TYR A 102 5.74 -6.55 -0.05
CA TYR A 102 4.57 -6.76 -0.89
C TYR A 102 3.62 -5.58 -0.73
N VAL A 103 3.35 -4.88 -1.83
CA VAL A 103 2.47 -3.71 -1.88
C VAL A 103 1.15 -4.13 -2.48
N LEU A 104 0.14 -4.31 -1.63
CA LEU A 104 -1.20 -4.69 -2.03
C LEU A 104 -1.92 -3.52 -2.71
N ILE A 105 -2.40 -3.74 -3.92
CA ILE A 105 -3.12 -2.75 -4.74
C ILE A 105 -4.56 -3.25 -4.95
N PRO A 106 -5.60 -2.55 -4.47
CA PRO A 106 -6.97 -3.02 -4.54
C PRO A 106 -7.57 -2.75 -5.92
N MET A 107 -7.54 -3.77 -6.79
CA MET A 107 -8.00 -3.69 -8.19
C MET A 107 -9.51 -3.87 -8.36
N PHE A 108 -10.24 -4.11 -7.26
CA PHE A 108 -11.70 -4.16 -7.24
C PHE A 108 -12.32 -2.77 -7.05
N SER A 109 -13.62 -2.64 -7.29
CA SER A 109 -14.42 -1.44 -6.97
C SER A 109 -15.58 -1.86 -6.09
N VAL A 110 -15.69 -1.28 -4.88
CA VAL A 110 -16.70 -1.70 -3.87
C VAL A 110 -18.12 -1.40 -4.35
N ASP A 111 -18.29 -0.31 -5.09
CA ASP A 111 -19.56 0.30 -5.48
C ASP A 111 -19.78 0.31 -7.00
N ASN A 112 -18.89 -0.35 -7.77
CA ASN A 112 -18.88 -0.32 -9.23
C ASN A 112 -18.90 1.12 -9.78
N ASP A 113 -18.05 1.98 -9.23
CA ASP A 113 -17.93 3.39 -9.62
C ASP A 113 -17.59 3.57 -11.10
N GLN A 114 -18.50 4.19 -11.87
CA GLN A 114 -18.32 4.53 -13.28
C GLN A 114 -18.22 6.04 -13.54
N ASN A 115 -18.01 6.84 -12.50
CA ASN A 115 -17.79 8.27 -12.66
C ASN A 115 -16.30 8.55 -12.85
N PRO A 116 -15.86 8.99 -14.04
CA PRO A 116 -14.43 9.23 -14.28
C PRO A 116 -13.83 10.31 -13.37
N ASN A 117 -14.64 11.22 -12.84
CA ASN A 117 -14.15 12.30 -11.97
C ASN A 117 -13.74 11.83 -10.57
N ASP A 118 -14.09 10.60 -10.19
CA ASP A 118 -13.73 10.03 -8.89
C ASP A 118 -12.33 9.40 -8.89
N ALA A 119 -11.64 9.38 -10.03
CA ALA A 119 -10.23 9.03 -10.10
C ALA A 119 -9.31 10.11 -9.46
N MET A 120 -8.14 9.67 -8.98
CA MET A 120 -7.15 10.53 -8.32
C MET A 120 -6.77 11.75 -9.15
N SER A 121 -6.72 12.92 -8.50
CA SER A 121 -6.16 14.14 -9.10
C SER A 121 -4.68 13.97 -9.42
N CYS A 122 -4.17 14.82 -10.31
CA CYS A 122 -2.73 14.89 -10.57
C CYS A 122 -1.97 15.31 -9.31
N PRO A 123 -0.85 14.66 -8.97
CA PRO A 123 -0.04 15.07 -7.83
C PRO A 123 0.52 16.46 -8.05
N ASN A 124 0.73 17.20 -6.95
CA ASN A 124 1.37 18.51 -7.01
C ASN A 124 2.84 18.33 -7.40
N GLY A 125 3.30 19.00 -8.45
CA GLY A 125 4.62 18.74 -9.05
C GLY A 125 4.69 17.43 -9.85
N GLY A 126 3.54 16.88 -10.25
CA GLY A 126 3.44 15.72 -11.12
C GLY A 126 4.16 15.88 -12.46
N ARG A 127 4.39 14.77 -13.13
CA ARG A 127 5.18 14.76 -14.37
C ARG A 127 4.44 15.45 -15.51
N PRO A 128 5.16 16.08 -16.45
CA PRO A 128 4.58 16.44 -17.73
C PRO A 128 3.91 15.21 -18.35
N THR A 129 2.65 15.33 -18.77
CA THR A 129 1.83 14.28 -19.42
C THR A 129 1.33 13.13 -18.53
N GLU A 130 1.49 13.22 -17.20
CA GLU A 130 0.93 12.23 -16.27
C GLU A 130 -0.58 12.00 -16.49
N LEU A 131 -1.00 10.73 -16.54
CA LEU A 131 -2.39 10.32 -16.72
C LEU A 131 -3.08 10.33 -15.35
N CYS A 132 -3.90 11.36 -15.12
CA CYS A 132 -4.57 11.62 -13.85
C CYS A 132 -5.96 12.27 -14.05
N GLY A 133 -6.70 12.40 -12.95
CA GLY A 133 -8.04 13.00 -12.90
C GLY A 133 -9.05 12.26 -13.78
N ALA A 134 -9.98 13.02 -14.37
CA ALA A 134 -11.03 12.45 -15.22
C ALA A 134 -10.49 11.62 -16.39
N LYS A 135 -9.31 11.96 -16.94
CA LYS A 135 -8.67 11.18 -18.02
C LYS A 135 -8.27 9.79 -17.54
N LEU A 136 -7.64 9.71 -16.36
CA LEU A 136 -7.33 8.43 -15.73
C LEU A 136 -8.61 7.63 -15.47
N GLY A 137 -9.65 8.26 -14.92
CA GLY A 137 -10.92 7.59 -14.64
C GLY A 137 -11.56 6.97 -15.90
N MET A 138 -11.56 7.70 -17.03
CA MET A 138 -12.07 7.15 -18.30
C MET A 138 -11.28 5.91 -18.75
N VAL A 139 -9.95 5.95 -18.65
CA VAL A 139 -9.08 4.81 -19.02
C VAL A 139 -9.33 3.61 -18.11
N LEU A 140 -9.42 3.84 -16.79
CA LEU A 140 -9.68 2.79 -15.82
C LEU A 140 -11.03 2.12 -16.05
N ILE A 141 -12.10 2.90 -16.24
CA ILE A 141 -13.44 2.39 -16.54
C ILE A 141 -13.43 1.60 -17.86
N HIS A 142 -12.71 2.08 -18.87
CA HIS A 142 -12.60 1.36 -20.14
C HIS A 142 -11.91 0.00 -19.98
N PHE A 143 -10.81 -0.08 -19.23
CA PHE A 143 -10.05 -1.32 -19.08
C PHE A 143 -10.62 -2.30 -18.05
N PHE A 144 -11.27 -1.80 -17.01
CA PHE A 144 -11.66 -2.57 -15.83
C PHE A 144 -13.17 -2.51 -15.53
N GLY A 145 -13.95 -1.72 -16.28
CA GLY A 145 -15.41 -1.59 -16.11
C GLY A 145 -15.86 -0.62 -15.01
N ALA A 146 -14.94 -0.22 -14.14
CA ALA A 146 -15.13 0.73 -13.03
C ALA A 146 -13.79 1.41 -12.69
N VAL A 147 -13.83 2.43 -11.84
CA VAL A 147 -12.63 2.98 -11.17
C VAL A 147 -12.25 2.02 -10.02
N PRO A 148 -11.09 1.35 -10.08
CA PRO A 148 -10.63 0.52 -8.96
C PRO A 148 -10.34 1.38 -7.72
N GLU A 149 -10.53 0.81 -6.53
CA GLU A 149 -10.21 1.46 -5.26
C GLU A 149 -8.76 1.99 -5.23
N ALA A 150 -7.85 1.30 -5.92
CA ALA A 150 -6.46 1.68 -6.11
C ALA A 150 -6.27 3.10 -6.65
N TRP A 151 -7.20 3.64 -7.46
CA TRP A 151 -7.07 4.99 -8.03
C TRP A 151 -8.24 5.91 -7.73
N LYS A 152 -9.06 5.59 -6.72
CA LYS A 152 -10.09 6.52 -6.25
C LYS A 152 -9.46 7.68 -5.48
N ARG A 153 -9.94 8.89 -5.76
CA ARG A 153 -9.57 10.13 -5.05
C ARG A 153 -10.05 10.15 -3.59
N LYS A 154 -10.98 9.27 -3.25
CA LYS A 154 -11.52 9.10 -1.91
C LYS A 154 -11.58 7.61 -1.62
N VAL A 155 -10.79 7.16 -0.66
CA VAL A 155 -10.80 5.76 -0.20
C VAL A 155 -12.20 5.43 0.33
N ASN A 156 -12.82 4.38 -0.22
CA ASN A 156 -14.14 3.93 0.22
C ASN A 156 -14.09 3.53 1.71
N SER A 157 -15.11 3.89 2.50
CA SER A 157 -15.16 3.59 3.92
C SER A 157 -15.24 2.09 4.25
N ALA A 158 -15.61 1.24 3.28
CA ALA A 158 -15.65 -0.20 3.42
C ALA A 158 -14.26 -0.86 3.41
N ILE A 159 -13.22 -0.12 3.01
CA ILE A 159 -11.84 -0.60 3.01
C ILE A 159 -10.93 0.36 3.77
N THR A 160 -9.75 -0.12 4.11
CA THR A 160 -8.69 0.69 4.69
C THR A 160 -7.39 0.50 3.94
N THR A 161 -6.68 1.59 3.74
CA THR A 161 -5.35 1.63 3.14
C THR A 161 -4.36 2.10 4.20
N GLN A 162 -3.13 1.61 4.16
CA GLN A 162 -2.06 2.20 4.97
C GLN A 162 -1.45 3.43 4.28
N CYS A 163 -1.64 3.50 2.96
CA CYS A 163 -1.16 4.56 2.10
C CYS A 163 -2.27 4.94 1.11
N PRO A 164 -2.99 6.06 1.33
CA PRO A 164 -2.77 7.03 2.40
C PRO A 164 -3.10 6.51 3.79
N ASP A 165 -2.53 7.15 4.81
CA ASP A 165 -2.74 6.82 6.23
C ASP A 165 -4.25 6.83 6.57
N PRO A 166 -4.77 5.82 7.30
CA PRO A 166 -6.17 5.78 7.72
C PRO A 166 -6.67 7.05 8.44
N ASN A 167 -5.78 7.72 9.18
CA ASN A 167 -6.00 8.95 9.94
C ASN A 167 -5.72 10.22 9.14
N HIS A 168 -5.03 10.11 7.98
CA HIS A 168 -4.76 11.22 7.06
C HIS A 168 -4.92 10.77 5.61
N ARG A 169 -6.19 10.62 5.20
CA ARG A 169 -6.63 10.02 3.92
C ARG A 169 -6.51 10.99 2.74
N VAL A 170 -5.30 11.44 2.43
CA VAL A 170 -5.03 12.21 1.20
C VAL A 170 -4.36 11.27 0.18
N PRO A 171 -5.07 10.78 -0.84
CA PRO A 171 -4.47 9.86 -1.82
C PRO A 171 -3.25 10.45 -2.53
N GLY A 172 -2.28 9.60 -2.85
CA GLY A 172 -1.04 10.01 -3.52
C GLY A 172 -0.05 10.78 -2.64
N THR A 173 -0.22 10.84 -1.31
CA THR A 173 0.71 11.53 -0.39
C THR A 173 1.50 10.58 0.52
N CYS A 174 1.86 9.40 0.01
CA CYS A 174 2.62 8.42 0.77
C CYS A 174 4.01 8.97 1.12
N THR A 175 4.36 9.02 2.40
CA THR A 175 5.62 9.62 2.84
C THR A 175 6.82 8.86 2.29
N MET A 176 7.81 9.56 1.71
CA MET A 176 9.05 8.96 1.17
C MET A 176 8.83 8.00 -0.01
N HIS A 177 7.70 8.10 -0.72
CA HIS A 177 7.40 7.29 -1.92
C HIS A 177 7.49 8.14 -3.19
N ALA A 178 7.57 7.47 -4.34
CA ALA A 178 7.28 8.11 -5.61
C ALA A 178 5.82 8.58 -5.62
N SER A 179 5.56 9.78 -6.14
CA SER A 179 4.20 10.29 -6.34
C SER A 179 3.52 9.70 -7.58
N SER A 180 4.33 9.11 -8.48
CA SER A 180 3.90 8.58 -9.76
C SER A 180 4.67 7.31 -10.08
N VAL A 181 4.00 6.35 -10.72
CA VAL A 181 4.57 5.08 -11.18
C VAL A 181 4.27 4.90 -12.66
N ASP A 182 5.16 4.19 -13.36
CA ASP A 182 4.94 3.79 -14.75
C ASP A 182 4.21 2.44 -14.80
N LEU A 183 3.07 2.41 -15.49
CA LEU A 183 2.27 1.20 -15.73
C LEU A 183 2.32 0.70 -17.17
N SER A 184 3.18 1.25 -18.02
CA SER A 184 3.28 0.87 -19.43
C SER A 184 3.43 -0.64 -19.63
N GLU A 185 4.43 -1.26 -19.00
CA GLU A 185 4.66 -2.72 -19.02
C GLU A 185 3.53 -3.50 -18.34
N THR A 186 3.01 -3.01 -17.21
CA THR A 186 1.87 -3.63 -16.52
C THR A 186 0.63 -3.72 -17.41
N LEU A 187 0.28 -2.64 -18.10
CA LEU A 187 -0.90 -2.60 -18.99
C LEU A 187 -0.73 -3.53 -20.20
N PHE A 188 0.50 -3.66 -20.71
CA PHE A 188 0.82 -4.63 -21.75
C PHE A 188 0.72 -6.07 -21.25
N ALA A 189 1.30 -6.38 -20.08
CA ALA A 189 1.24 -7.70 -19.45
C ALA A 189 -0.20 -8.14 -19.14
N LEU A 190 -1.08 -7.20 -18.80
CA LEU A 190 -2.52 -7.45 -18.59
C LEU A 190 -3.34 -7.50 -19.90
N GLY A 191 -2.70 -7.36 -21.06
CA GLY A 191 -3.36 -7.38 -22.37
C GLY A 191 -4.29 -6.19 -22.63
N LYS A 192 -4.07 -5.05 -21.97
CA LYS A 192 -4.90 -3.84 -22.10
C LYS A 192 -4.39 -2.89 -23.18
N THR A 193 -3.10 -2.96 -23.48
CA THR A 193 -2.44 -2.12 -24.49
C THR A 193 -1.58 -2.96 -25.42
N GLY A 194 -1.12 -2.35 -26.52
CA GLY A 194 -0.02 -2.91 -27.32
C GLY A 194 1.31 -2.84 -26.58
N ARG A 195 2.38 -3.31 -27.23
CA ARG A 195 3.75 -3.20 -26.72
C ARG A 195 4.06 -1.73 -26.36
N PRO A 196 4.65 -1.46 -25.18
CA PRO A 196 5.01 -0.10 -24.78
C PRO A 196 5.96 0.57 -25.78
N THR A 197 5.72 1.86 -26.01
CA THR A 197 6.59 2.74 -26.82
C THR A 197 6.91 4.05 -26.10
N ALA A 198 6.41 4.20 -24.88
CA ALA A 198 6.61 5.35 -23.99
C ALA A 198 6.05 4.97 -22.60
N PRO A 199 6.54 5.60 -21.52
CA PRO A 199 5.97 5.42 -20.19
C PRO A 199 4.52 5.89 -20.10
N VAL A 200 3.73 5.22 -19.28
CA VAL A 200 2.37 5.61 -18.87
C VAL A 200 2.41 5.92 -17.38
N PHE A 201 2.83 7.14 -17.05
CA PHE A 201 2.85 7.59 -15.67
C PHE A 201 1.45 7.85 -15.15
N VAL A 202 1.14 7.29 -13.99
CA VAL A 202 -0.08 7.56 -13.22
C VAL A 202 0.27 7.90 -11.78
N PRO A 203 -0.63 8.55 -11.01
CA PRO A 203 -0.45 8.71 -9.58
C PRO A 203 -0.25 7.36 -8.90
N THR A 204 0.65 7.32 -7.91
CA THR A 204 0.87 6.13 -7.08
C THR A 204 -0.48 5.67 -6.48
N PRO A 205 -0.85 4.39 -6.65
CA PRO A 205 -2.15 3.90 -6.22
C PRO A 205 -2.29 3.95 -4.70
N ASN A 206 -3.53 3.96 -4.21
CA ASN A 206 -3.85 3.61 -2.83
C ASN A 206 -3.44 2.16 -2.58
N HIS A 207 -2.75 1.89 -1.48
CA HIS A 207 -2.21 0.56 -1.19
C HIS A 207 -2.06 0.27 0.31
N SER A 208 -1.75 -0.99 0.59
CA SER A 208 -1.30 -1.50 1.89
C SER A 208 -0.04 -2.34 1.71
N HIS A 209 0.63 -2.68 2.80
CA HIS A 209 1.94 -3.27 2.81
C HIS A 209 1.98 -4.57 3.61
N ILE A 210 2.80 -5.50 3.15
CA ILE A 210 3.20 -6.69 3.88
C ILE A 210 4.72 -6.80 3.81
N VAL A 211 5.38 -6.92 4.96
CA VAL A 211 6.79 -7.35 5.00
C VAL A 211 6.86 -8.86 5.13
N ASP A 212 7.96 -9.43 4.66
CA ASP A 212 8.28 -10.84 4.90
C ASP A 212 8.12 -11.20 6.39
N ASN A 213 7.49 -12.34 6.65
CA ASN A 213 7.18 -12.83 8.00
C ASN A 213 8.41 -12.91 8.93
N GLY A 214 9.59 -13.24 8.37
CA GLY A 214 10.86 -13.28 9.12
C GLY A 214 11.47 -11.92 9.45
N LEU A 215 10.94 -10.83 8.89
CA LEU A 215 11.52 -9.48 8.94
C LEU A 215 10.60 -8.44 9.57
N VAL A 216 9.54 -8.86 10.27
CA VAL A 216 8.65 -7.95 11.03
C VAL A 216 9.38 -7.04 12.01
N ASN A 217 10.52 -7.51 12.56
CA ASN A 217 11.47 -6.71 13.31
C ASN A 217 12.80 -6.66 12.56
N SER A 218 13.00 -5.63 11.75
CA SER A 218 14.19 -5.47 10.93
C SER A 218 15.07 -4.33 11.42
N LYS A 219 16.34 -4.37 11.01
CA LYS A 219 17.14 -3.14 10.90
C LYS A 219 16.67 -2.34 9.68
N THR A 220 17.18 -1.13 9.52
CA THR A 220 16.94 -0.39 8.27
C THR A 220 17.65 -1.11 7.12
N ILE A 221 16.88 -1.49 6.10
CA ILE A 221 17.36 -2.18 4.91
C ILE A 221 16.63 -1.64 3.68
N TRP A 222 17.13 -1.96 2.49
CA TRP A 222 16.40 -1.79 1.24
C TRP A 222 15.42 -2.94 1.08
N TRP A 223 14.18 -2.58 0.78
CA TRP A 223 13.12 -3.52 0.45
C TRP A 223 12.75 -3.34 -1.00
N GLU A 224 12.75 -4.42 -1.76
CA GLU A 224 12.17 -4.43 -3.10
C GLU A 224 10.65 -4.32 -2.95
N VAL A 225 10.06 -3.34 -3.64
CA VAL A 225 8.62 -3.24 -3.76
C VAL A 225 8.15 -4.32 -4.72
N ARG A 226 7.27 -5.20 -4.24
CA ARG A 226 6.61 -6.23 -5.02
C ARG A 226 5.14 -5.86 -5.16
N PRO A 227 4.71 -5.21 -6.26
CA PRO A 227 3.30 -4.88 -6.45
C PRO A 227 2.45 -6.16 -6.51
N VAL A 228 1.38 -6.20 -5.74
CA VAL A 228 0.43 -7.32 -5.68
C VAL A 228 -0.96 -6.81 -6.01
N LEU A 229 -1.49 -7.17 -7.17
CA LEU A 229 -2.84 -6.82 -7.58
C LEU A 229 -3.85 -7.70 -6.84
N VAL A 230 -4.60 -7.13 -5.90
CA VAL A 230 -5.65 -7.84 -5.15
C VAL A 230 -6.97 -7.70 -5.89
N LEU A 231 -7.52 -8.82 -6.35
CA LEU A 231 -8.66 -8.83 -7.28
C LEU A 231 -10.03 -8.88 -6.58
N GLN A 232 -10.07 -9.26 -5.31
CA GLN A 232 -11.31 -9.45 -4.55
C GLN A 232 -11.28 -8.69 -3.23
N GLN A 233 -12.42 -8.05 -2.89
CA GLN A 233 -12.55 -7.31 -1.64
C GLN A 233 -12.39 -8.20 -0.40
N SER A 234 -12.79 -9.48 -0.46
CA SER A 234 -12.66 -10.42 0.65
C SER A 234 -11.20 -10.74 1.03
N ASP A 235 -10.27 -10.54 0.10
CA ASP A 235 -8.85 -10.72 0.33
C ASP A 235 -8.18 -9.41 0.81
N TRP A 236 -8.88 -8.28 0.76
CA TRP A 236 -8.31 -7.01 1.23
C TRP A 236 -8.20 -6.98 2.76
N PRO A 237 -7.05 -6.58 3.33
CA PRO A 237 -6.88 -6.60 4.77
C PRO A 237 -7.75 -5.57 5.50
N THR A 238 -8.25 -5.97 6.67
CA THR A 238 -8.83 -5.02 7.63
C THR A 238 -7.73 -4.19 8.28
N ALA A 239 -8.11 -3.01 8.80
CA ALA A 239 -7.18 -2.07 9.43
C ALA A 239 -6.33 -2.68 10.56
N ASP A 240 -6.86 -3.68 11.26
CA ASP A 240 -6.22 -4.40 12.35
C ASP A 240 -5.48 -5.68 11.91
N GLY A 241 -5.49 -5.99 10.61
CA GLY A 241 -4.84 -7.17 10.04
C GLY A 241 -5.48 -8.51 10.42
N ARG A 242 -6.68 -8.52 11.02
CA ARG A 242 -7.31 -9.77 11.48
C ARG A 242 -7.95 -10.60 10.38
N SER A 243 -8.20 -10.01 9.22
CA SER A 243 -8.78 -10.68 8.05
C SER A 243 -8.16 -10.14 6.76
N GLY A 244 -8.39 -10.85 5.65
CA GLY A 244 -7.73 -10.58 4.37
C GLY A 244 -6.26 -10.98 4.38
N ILE A 245 -5.52 -10.48 3.39
CA ILE A 245 -4.09 -10.72 3.22
C ILE A 245 -3.30 -9.79 4.15
N SER A 246 -2.79 -10.35 5.25
CA SER A 246 -2.08 -9.64 6.33
C SER A 246 -0.71 -10.25 6.67
N SER A 247 -0.25 -11.19 5.85
CA SER A 247 1.04 -11.90 6.00
C SER A 247 1.48 -12.43 4.64
N SER A 248 2.78 -12.69 4.47
CA SER A 248 3.31 -13.20 3.20
C SER A 248 2.74 -14.58 2.88
N GLU A 249 2.51 -15.44 3.88
CA GLU A 249 1.85 -16.75 3.71
C GLU A 249 0.42 -16.62 3.14
N LYS A 250 -0.37 -15.65 3.64
CA LYS A 250 -1.72 -15.41 3.09
C LYS A 250 -1.67 -14.80 1.69
N MET A 251 -0.61 -14.07 1.38
CA MET A 251 -0.38 -13.51 0.04
C MET A 251 -0.12 -14.67 -0.93
N ASP A 252 0.84 -15.55 -0.62
CA ASP A 252 1.13 -16.77 -1.39
C ASP A 252 -0.13 -17.62 -1.62
N ALA A 253 -0.97 -17.77 -0.59
CA ALA A 253 -2.22 -18.52 -0.69
C ALA A 253 -3.26 -17.84 -1.63
N ALA A 254 -3.33 -16.51 -1.62
CA ALA A 254 -4.21 -15.76 -2.51
C ALA A 254 -3.73 -15.82 -3.97
N GLU A 255 -2.41 -15.79 -4.19
CA GLU A 255 -1.79 -15.96 -5.51
C GLU A 255 -2.08 -17.35 -6.08
N ALA A 256 -1.84 -18.39 -5.27
CA ALA A 256 -2.07 -19.77 -5.65
C ALA A 256 -3.55 -20.04 -5.98
N ALA A 257 -4.47 -19.28 -5.37
CA ALA A 257 -5.89 -19.32 -5.66
C ALA A 257 -6.32 -18.44 -6.86
N GLY A 258 -5.39 -17.74 -7.52
CA GLY A 258 -5.66 -16.83 -8.63
C GLY A 258 -6.45 -15.57 -8.23
N ARG A 259 -6.39 -15.18 -6.95
CA ARG A 259 -7.08 -14.00 -6.41
C ARG A 259 -6.16 -12.80 -6.20
N ALA A 260 -4.85 -13.02 -6.31
CA ALA A 260 -3.81 -12.01 -6.31
C ALA A 260 -2.81 -12.25 -7.45
N ILE A 261 -2.09 -11.20 -7.86
CA ILE A 261 -1.01 -11.28 -8.86
C ILE A 261 0.16 -10.40 -8.40
N GLU A 262 1.24 -11.04 -7.98
CA GLU A 262 2.52 -10.41 -7.67
C GLU A 262 3.37 -10.27 -8.94
N VAL A 263 4.07 -9.14 -9.03
CA VAL A 263 5.13 -8.92 -10.00
C VAL A 263 6.34 -8.28 -9.34
N GLY A 264 7.52 -8.43 -9.95
CA GLY A 264 8.69 -7.65 -9.57
C GLY A 264 8.60 -6.19 -9.97
N SER A 265 9.51 -5.39 -9.43
CA SER A 265 9.67 -4.00 -9.84
C SER A 265 11.10 -3.51 -9.62
N ASN A 266 11.42 -2.37 -10.20
CA ASN A 266 12.70 -1.71 -9.98
C ASN A 266 12.63 -0.70 -8.83
N PHE A 267 11.56 -0.73 -8.04
CA PHE A 267 11.25 0.25 -7.02
C PHE A 267 11.65 -0.27 -5.63
N PHE A 268 12.34 0.56 -4.86
CA PHE A 268 12.86 0.18 -3.56
C PHE A 268 12.55 1.24 -2.49
N LEU A 269 12.26 0.78 -1.28
CA LEU A 269 12.08 1.64 -0.12
C LEU A 269 13.11 1.34 0.96
N PHE A 270 13.59 2.38 1.65
CA PHE A 270 14.59 2.26 2.71
C PHE A 270 14.03 2.55 4.09
N PHE A 271 13.67 1.49 4.81
CA PHE A 271 13.05 1.59 6.13
C PHE A 271 13.42 0.41 7.04
N ARG A 272 13.15 0.60 8.34
CA ARG A 272 13.09 -0.50 9.31
C ARG A 272 11.63 -0.83 9.60
N SER A 273 11.34 -2.10 9.84
CA SER A 273 10.07 -2.59 10.37
C SER A 273 10.19 -2.92 11.86
N ARG A 274 9.14 -2.64 12.63
CA ARG A 274 8.96 -3.15 13.99
C ARG A 274 7.53 -3.61 14.19
N LEU A 275 7.35 -4.72 14.89
CA LEU A 275 6.06 -5.04 15.47
C LEU A 275 5.60 -3.87 16.34
N ASP A 276 4.35 -3.46 16.15
CA ASP A 276 3.73 -2.56 17.09
C ASP A 276 3.63 -3.29 18.41
N SER A 277 4.35 -2.79 19.42
CA SER A 277 4.14 -3.28 20.78
C SER A 277 2.68 -3.03 21.10
N MET A 278 1.87 -4.10 21.19
CA MET A 278 0.61 -4.04 21.90
C MET A 278 0.96 -3.60 23.33
N THR A 279 0.91 -2.30 23.59
CA THR A 279 0.93 -1.78 24.94
C THR A 279 -0.33 -2.29 25.63
N GLY A 280 -0.17 -3.37 26.40
CA GLY A 280 -1.13 -3.80 27.41
C GLY A 280 -2.08 -4.92 26.98
N MET A 281 -1.58 -6.15 26.93
CA MET A 281 -2.35 -7.28 27.48
C MET A 281 -1.50 -7.94 28.56
N VAL A 282 -1.47 -7.29 29.73
CA VAL A 282 -1.26 -7.99 30.99
C VAL A 282 -2.64 -8.24 31.56
N HIS A 283 -3.07 -9.50 31.51
CA HIS A 283 -3.99 -10.06 32.49
C HIS A 283 -3.45 -11.42 32.90
#